data_AF-A0A6L9LWR0-F1
#
_entry.id   AF-A0A6L9LWR0-F1
#
_cell.length_a   1.000
_cell.length_b   1.000
_cell.length_c   1.000
_cell.angle_alpha   90.00
_cell.angle_beta   90.00
_cell.angle_gamma   90.00
#
_symmetry.space_group_name_H-M   'P 1'
#
loop_
_entity.id
_entity.type
_entity.pdbx_description
1 polymer ?
#
loop_
_entity_poly.entity_id
_entity_poly.type
_entity_poly.pdbx_seq_one_letter_code
_entity_poly.pdbx_strand_id
1 'polypeptide(L)'
;MVHFLDTLLPPAMQANPARAAQELPRALMTRTNFIPGVRHRLGWRGVRDCAKGQGGLTVRITGMDGVYGLKLLNFSETPTMGYATFHLTYFPTATESLIESFSIQAGLIAHENDYLDRIREFPLFPDMTALFGVGVLEACFHSEESGISLTLTAPENDIVIAQDGVVLDTPTGPIHAVAPGAEDQRLPAWDIAIPFFNALAASASYCLQTAPKSLIRQTRQAMLRTYGNHTSLHSTPAPDIQDLRLGLGWHCPVPESPEFDTPDTRWTAPETMPETFADAPWLSSELPGASNSLDKRTMGITERPQLIVLTGFLGSGKTTFLARFIEEQAGKNHFVAVIQNEIGQKGLDGKLLGQTYAVTEVDEGCVCCTLAGSLRSALSGILSEFQPDFVVLETTGLANPANLLSELADLDDLLNFASVTTVLDAAGAEHTLAEFEVARSQVRLADVLLINKIDRVNEATVAALKHTLRALNPSGDLHCMTNGDIQSTLLYGVNFRKKLRRPTPHIAPMTHHATHEDDHIHSALISLDTPIDRGRFERCVTALPDQILRAKGVVRFHDAQEPEIFQYVPGSHTLIPADQPHTDCFLVLIGQNATDVAKHVQTTIIR
;
A
#
# COMPACT_ATOMS: atom_id res chain seq x y z
N MET A 1 2.24 -28.58 16.60
CA MET A 1 2.41 -28.19 15.19
C MET A 1 1.88 -26.78 15.09
N VAL A 2 2.77 -25.79 15.09
CA VAL A 2 2.48 -24.41 15.49
C VAL A 2 1.97 -23.60 14.30
N HIS A 3 0.80 -22.95 14.45
CA HIS A 3 0.37 -21.63 13.97
C HIS A 3 1.12 -20.89 12.81
N PHE A 4 1.66 -21.57 11.79
CA PHE A 4 2.26 -20.88 10.63
C PHE A 4 1.23 -20.13 9.80
N LEU A 5 0.02 -20.67 9.67
CA LEU A 5 -1.09 -19.99 8.99
C LEU A 5 -1.63 -18.80 9.76
N ASP A 6 -1.58 -18.79 11.09
CA ASP A 6 -1.97 -17.62 11.92
C ASP A 6 -1.11 -16.40 11.64
N THR A 7 0.13 -16.63 11.21
CA THR A 7 1.01 -15.54 10.78
C THR A 7 0.75 -15.09 9.33
N LEU A 8 0.01 -15.86 8.55
CA LEU A 8 -0.33 -15.56 7.14
C LEU A 8 -1.74 -14.96 7.01
N LEU A 9 -2.72 -15.52 7.72
CA LEU A 9 -4.13 -15.13 7.71
C LEU A 9 -4.62 -14.97 9.16
N PRO A 10 -5.33 -13.86 9.50
CA PRO A 10 -5.88 -13.67 10.83
C PRO A 10 -6.82 -14.81 11.25
N PRO A 11 -6.88 -15.21 12.52
CA PRO A 11 -7.77 -16.28 12.99
C PRO A 11 -9.25 -16.07 12.63
N ALA A 12 -9.73 -14.82 12.66
CA ALA A 12 -11.08 -14.46 12.27
C ALA A 12 -11.38 -14.72 10.77
N MET A 13 -10.33 -14.67 9.93
CA MET A 13 -10.44 -14.97 8.50
C MET A 13 -10.35 -16.47 8.24
N GLN A 14 -9.53 -17.19 9.00
CA GLN A 14 -9.44 -18.66 8.92
C GLN A 14 -10.77 -19.35 9.29
N ALA A 15 -11.59 -18.72 10.13
CA ALA A 15 -12.93 -19.17 10.47
C ALA A 15 -13.92 -19.12 9.28
N ASN A 16 -13.57 -18.45 8.18
CA ASN A 16 -14.35 -18.39 6.94
C ASN A 16 -13.49 -18.95 5.79
N PRO A 17 -13.66 -20.23 5.43
CA PRO A 17 -12.82 -20.87 4.42
C PRO A 17 -12.86 -20.15 3.05
N ALA A 18 -14.04 -19.75 2.57
CA ALA A 18 -14.14 -19.00 1.30
C ALA A 18 -13.31 -17.72 1.32
N ARG A 19 -13.37 -16.96 2.40
CA ARG A 19 -12.63 -15.70 2.55
C ARG A 19 -11.14 -15.95 2.68
N ALA A 20 -10.73 -16.98 3.41
CA ALA A 20 -9.34 -17.38 3.50
C ALA A 20 -8.75 -17.74 2.12
N ALA A 21 -9.50 -18.50 1.30
CA ALA A 21 -9.09 -18.84 -0.06
C ALA A 21 -8.96 -17.60 -0.98
N GLN A 22 -9.88 -16.64 -0.88
CA GLN A 22 -9.84 -15.38 -1.63
C GLN A 22 -8.61 -14.52 -1.29
N GLU A 23 -8.26 -14.45 -0.01
CA GLU A 23 -7.16 -13.59 0.46
C GLU A 23 -5.79 -14.26 0.37
N LEU A 24 -5.75 -15.58 0.16
CA LEU A 24 -4.51 -16.35 0.22
C LEU A 24 -3.42 -15.87 -0.76
N PRO A 25 -3.68 -15.67 -2.07
CA PRO A 25 -2.63 -15.17 -2.97
C PRO A 25 -2.13 -13.79 -2.56
N ARG A 26 -3.03 -12.90 -2.14
CA ARG A 26 -2.68 -11.56 -1.65
C ARG A 26 -1.78 -11.65 -0.43
N ALA A 27 -2.17 -12.43 0.58
CA ALA A 27 -1.41 -12.59 1.81
C ALA A 27 0.02 -13.11 1.56
N LEU A 28 0.17 -14.10 0.67
CA LEU A 28 1.47 -14.66 0.28
C LEU A 28 2.36 -13.61 -0.42
N MET A 29 1.81 -12.88 -1.39
CA MET A 29 2.54 -11.86 -2.13
C MET A 29 2.93 -10.70 -1.24
N THR A 30 1.99 -10.17 -0.47
CA THR A 30 2.17 -9.15 0.56
C THR A 30 3.36 -9.54 1.44
N ARG A 31 3.25 -10.65 2.18
CA ARG A 31 4.27 -11.05 3.17
C ARG A 31 5.67 -11.21 2.60
N THR A 32 5.79 -11.73 1.38
CA THR A 32 7.10 -11.94 0.73
C THR A 32 7.66 -10.68 0.07
N ASN A 33 6.80 -9.77 -0.41
CA ASN A 33 7.23 -8.49 -0.97
C ASN A 33 7.64 -7.49 0.14
N PHE A 34 7.19 -7.68 1.38
CA PHE A 34 7.60 -6.89 2.55
C PHE A 34 9.04 -7.15 3.03
N ILE A 35 9.68 -8.22 2.55
CA ILE A 35 11.03 -8.58 2.96
C ILE A 35 11.95 -8.39 1.73
N PRO A 36 12.66 -7.24 1.58
CA PRO A 36 13.38 -6.91 0.34
C PRO A 36 14.38 -7.99 -0.12
N GLY A 37 15.09 -8.61 0.83
CA GLY A 37 16.02 -9.70 0.55
C GLY A 37 15.35 -10.99 0.06
N VAL A 38 14.08 -11.21 0.39
CA VAL A 38 13.28 -12.39 -0.01
C VAL A 38 12.55 -12.11 -1.31
N ARG A 39 11.95 -10.91 -1.45
CA ARG A 39 11.19 -10.45 -2.62
C ARG A 39 11.88 -10.78 -3.93
N HIS A 40 13.11 -10.30 -4.11
CA HIS A 40 13.83 -10.48 -5.37
C HIS A 40 14.28 -11.92 -5.62
N ARG A 41 14.55 -12.69 -4.56
CA ARG A 41 14.95 -14.11 -4.66
C ARG A 41 13.80 -15.03 -5.04
N LEU A 42 12.59 -14.69 -4.59
CA LEU A 42 11.36 -15.37 -5.00
C LEU A 42 10.88 -14.94 -6.39
N GLY A 43 11.56 -13.99 -7.03
CA GLY A 43 11.22 -13.54 -8.38
C GLY A 43 10.27 -12.34 -8.43
N TRP A 44 9.91 -11.71 -7.30
CA TRP A 44 9.07 -10.52 -7.32
C TRP A 44 9.88 -9.25 -7.62
N ARG A 45 9.38 -8.43 -8.55
CA ARG A 45 9.88 -7.07 -8.83
C ARG A 45 8.96 -5.97 -8.32
N GLY A 46 7.72 -6.26 -7.96
CA GLY A 46 6.82 -5.30 -7.34
C GLY A 46 5.38 -5.78 -7.41
N VAL A 47 4.58 -5.40 -6.42
CA VAL A 47 3.16 -5.73 -6.29
C VAL A 47 2.41 -4.44 -6.01
N ARG A 48 1.22 -4.29 -6.58
CA ARG A 48 0.35 -3.13 -6.37
C ARG A 48 -1.11 -3.55 -6.40
N ASP A 49 -1.87 -3.03 -5.44
CA ASP A 49 -3.33 -3.09 -5.44
C ASP A 49 -3.97 -2.18 -6.49
N CYS A 50 -5.04 -2.66 -7.13
CA CYS A 50 -5.95 -1.85 -7.94
C CYS A 50 -6.91 -1.15 -6.98
N ALA A 51 -6.71 0.15 -6.74
CA ALA A 51 -7.44 0.87 -5.69
C ALA A 51 -8.93 1.04 -6.02
N LYS A 52 -9.27 1.09 -7.31
CA LYS A 52 -10.64 1.27 -7.81
C LYS A 52 -11.24 -0.04 -8.32
N GLY A 53 -10.40 -0.98 -8.78
CA GLY A 53 -10.82 -2.29 -9.25
C GLY A 53 -11.00 -3.31 -8.13
N GLN A 54 -12.25 -3.62 -7.75
CA GLN A 54 -12.61 -4.59 -6.70
C GLN A 54 -11.70 -5.84 -6.67
N GLY A 55 -10.74 -5.87 -5.74
CA GLY A 55 -9.91 -7.04 -5.43
C GLY A 55 -8.83 -7.42 -6.46
N GLY A 56 -8.49 -6.54 -7.41
CA GLY A 56 -7.43 -6.82 -8.40
C GLY A 56 -6.01 -6.48 -7.93
N LEU A 57 -5.02 -7.25 -8.38
CA LEU A 57 -3.60 -7.03 -8.11
C LEU A 57 -2.82 -6.94 -9.41
N THR A 58 -1.84 -6.04 -9.46
CA THR A 58 -0.83 -5.97 -10.52
C THR A 58 0.55 -6.31 -9.99
N VAL A 59 1.32 -7.09 -10.74
CA VAL A 59 2.56 -7.68 -10.26
C VAL A 59 3.63 -7.71 -11.35
N ARG A 60 4.88 -7.48 -10.99
CA ARG A 60 6.04 -7.65 -11.87
C ARG A 60 6.90 -8.81 -11.39
N ILE A 61 7.36 -9.63 -12.34
CA ILE A 61 8.18 -10.81 -12.09
C ILE A 61 9.57 -10.66 -12.71
N THR A 62 10.60 -11.22 -12.08
CA THR A 62 11.95 -11.27 -12.61
C THR A 62 12.01 -12.14 -13.86
N GLY A 63 12.61 -11.60 -14.92
CA GLY A 63 12.70 -12.27 -16.22
C GLY A 63 11.54 -11.94 -17.17
N MET A 64 10.51 -11.24 -16.68
CA MET A 64 9.37 -10.79 -17.47
C MET A 64 9.36 -9.25 -17.51
N ASP A 65 9.19 -8.68 -18.70
CA ASP A 65 9.21 -7.22 -18.89
C ASP A 65 7.85 -6.58 -18.65
N GLY A 66 6.78 -7.31 -18.99
CA GLY A 66 5.40 -6.92 -18.78
C GLY A 66 4.93 -6.98 -17.33
N VAL A 67 3.62 -6.76 -17.16
CA VAL A 67 2.94 -6.71 -15.86
C VAL A 67 1.88 -7.79 -15.81
N TYR A 68 1.88 -8.61 -14.76
CA TYR A 68 0.81 -9.56 -14.49
C TYR A 68 -0.36 -8.87 -13.81
N GLY A 69 -1.58 -9.28 -14.14
CA GLY A 69 -2.79 -8.92 -13.41
C GLY A 69 -3.46 -10.17 -12.84
N LEU A 70 -3.87 -10.12 -11.58
CA LEU A 70 -4.65 -11.16 -10.91
C LEU A 70 -6.00 -10.60 -10.49
N LYS A 71 -7.10 -11.20 -10.94
CA LYS A 71 -8.46 -10.77 -10.64
C LYS A 71 -9.31 -11.93 -10.15
N LEU A 72 -9.97 -11.79 -9.01
CA LEU A 72 -10.91 -12.79 -8.51
C LEU A 72 -12.09 -12.96 -9.49
N LEU A 73 -12.39 -14.21 -9.87
CA LEU A 73 -13.52 -14.57 -10.74
C LEU A 73 -14.69 -15.10 -9.94
N ASN A 74 -14.43 -16.08 -9.08
CA ASN A 74 -15.43 -16.71 -8.25
C ASN A 74 -14.79 -17.27 -6.98
N PHE A 75 -15.64 -17.62 -6.01
CA PHE A 75 -15.25 -18.38 -4.84
C PHE A 75 -16.43 -19.23 -4.37
N SER A 76 -16.13 -20.28 -3.63
CA SER A 76 -17.11 -21.17 -3.02
C SER A 76 -16.55 -21.75 -1.71
N GLU A 77 -17.40 -22.38 -0.92
CA GLU A 77 -16.97 -23.10 0.28
C GLU A 77 -17.80 -24.35 0.55
N THR A 78 -17.17 -25.28 1.25
CA THR A 78 -17.79 -26.34 2.03
C THR A 78 -17.53 -26.04 3.51
N PRO A 79 -18.09 -26.82 4.47
CA PRO A 79 -17.85 -26.59 5.89
C PRO A 79 -16.36 -26.55 6.31
N THR A 80 -15.50 -27.24 5.56
CA THR A 80 -14.07 -27.37 5.89
C THR A 80 -13.12 -26.77 4.86
N MET A 81 -13.61 -26.44 3.66
CA MET A 81 -12.78 -26.01 2.53
C MET A 81 -13.30 -24.74 1.88
N GLY A 82 -12.41 -23.82 1.55
CA GLY A 82 -12.70 -22.68 0.70
C GLY A 82 -11.98 -22.79 -0.62
N TYR A 83 -12.62 -22.35 -1.69
CA TYR A 83 -12.08 -22.33 -3.04
C TYR A 83 -12.22 -20.93 -3.61
N ALA A 84 -11.17 -20.44 -4.28
CA ALA A 84 -11.18 -19.18 -4.99
C ALA A 84 -10.49 -19.33 -6.35
N THR A 85 -11.11 -18.81 -7.39
CA THR A 85 -10.60 -18.86 -8.76
C THR A 85 -10.26 -17.45 -9.22
N PHE A 86 -9.08 -17.29 -9.77
CA PHE A 86 -8.56 -16.01 -10.24
C PHE A 86 -8.19 -16.08 -11.71
N HIS A 87 -8.54 -15.04 -12.45
CA HIS A 87 -8.02 -14.84 -13.79
C HIS A 87 -6.62 -14.27 -13.72
N LEU A 88 -5.69 -14.93 -14.42
CA LEU A 88 -4.32 -14.47 -14.58
C LEU A 88 -4.19 -13.82 -15.96
N THR A 89 -3.69 -12.60 -15.98
CA THR A 89 -3.46 -11.79 -17.18
C THR A 89 -2.01 -11.37 -17.27
N TYR A 90 -1.49 -11.17 -18.48
CA TYR A 90 -0.15 -10.63 -18.73
C TYR A 90 -0.21 -9.49 -19.73
N PHE A 91 0.24 -8.32 -19.29
CA PHE A 91 0.26 -7.07 -20.05
C PHE A 91 1.70 -6.82 -20.54
N PRO A 92 2.06 -7.26 -21.76
CA PRO A 92 3.38 -7.07 -22.33
C PRO A 92 3.70 -5.60 -22.56
N THR A 93 4.99 -5.23 -22.56
CA THR A 93 5.37 -3.88 -23.01
C THR A 93 5.30 -3.78 -24.54
N ALA A 94 5.05 -2.59 -25.08
CA ALA A 94 5.00 -2.38 -26.54
C ALA A 94 6.31 -2.74 -27.26
N THR A 95 7.43 -2.78 -26.54
CA THR A 95 8.77 -3.13 -27.07
C THR A 95 9.12 -4.61 -26.89
N GLU A 96 8.27 -5.39 -26.22
CA GLU A 96 8.52 -6.80 -25.91
C GLU A 96 8.13 -7.68 -27.09
N SER A 97 8.98 -8.65 -27.46
CA SER A 97 8.68 -9.55 -28.59
C SER A 97 7.42 -10.39 -28.38
N LEU A 98 7.02 -10.64 -27.12
CA LEU A 98 5.79 -11.37 -26.81
C LEU A 98 4.53 -10.65 -27.31
N ILE A 99 4.57 -9.34 -27.58
CA ILE A 99 3.40 -8.63 -28.12
C ILE A 99 2.94 -9.21 -29.46
N GLU A 100 3.86 -9.73 -30.27
CA GLU A 100 3.57 -10.34 -31.58
C GLU A 100 2.84 -11.69 -31.45
N SER A 101 2.84 -12.30 -30.26
CA SER A 101 2.13 -13.53 -29.96
C SER A 101 0.68 -13.31 -29.53
N PHE A 102 0.32 -12.08 -29.16
CA PHE A 102 -1.05 -11.68 -28.82
C PHE A 102 -1.84 -11.27 -30.09
N SER A 103 -3.17 -11.24 -29.98
CA SER A 103 -4.04 -10.72 -31.06
C SER A 103 -3.64 -9.32 -31.53
N ILE A 104 -3.93 -8.99 -32.79
CA ILE A 104 -3.69 -7.65 -33.34
C ILE A 104 -4.39 -6.57 -32.48
N GLN A 105 -5.58 -6.85 -31.96
CA GLN A 105 -6.30 -5.92 -31.09
C GLN A 105 -5.55 -5.66 -29.77
N ALA A 106 -5.00 -6.69 -29.14
CA ALA A 106 -4.16 -6.54 -27.95
C ALA A 106 -2.88 -5.74 -28.28
N GLY A 107 -2.28 -5.99 -29.45
CA GLY A 107 -1.15 -5.22 -29.98
C GLY A 107 -1.45 -3.72 -30.09
N LEU A 108 -2.61 -3.36 -30.65
CA LEU A 108 -3.05 -1.97 -30.76
C LEU A 108 -3.24 -1.31 -29.40
N ILE A 109 -3.91 -1.99 -28.46
CA ILE A 109 -4.14 -1.46 -27.10
C ILE A 109 -2.82 -1.24 -26.36
N ALA A 110 -1.84 -2.13 -26.51
CA ALA A 110 -0.52 -1.98 -25.88
C ALA A 110 0.26 -0.75 -26.37
N HIS A 111 -0.10 -0.19 -27.53
CA HIS A 111 0.49 1.03 -28.09
C HIS A 111 -0.32 2.30 -27.79
N GLU A 112 -1.44 2.21 -27.06
CA GLU A 112 -2.21 3.37 -26.64
C GLU A 112 -1.46 4.17 -25.54
N ASN A 113 -1.61 5.50 -25.56
CA ASN A 113 -0.90 6.38 -24.63
C ASN A 113 -1.32 6.18 -23.15
N ASP A 114 -2.54 5.68 -22.91
CA ASP A 114 -3.09 5.42 -21.59
C ASP A 114 -2.96 3.95 -21.15
N TYR A 115 -2.28 3.10 -21.92
CA TYR A 115 -2.13 1.68 -21.64
C TYR A 115 -1.65 1.39 -20.21
N LEU A 116 -0.61 2.09 -19.74
CA LEU A 116 -0.09 1.93 -18.38
C LEU A 116 -1.09 2.34 -17.29
N ASP A 117 -1.94 3.34 -17.56
CA ASP A 117 -2.98 3.77 -16.63
C ASP A 117 -4.13 2.77 -16.59
N ARG A 118 -4.49 2.19 -17.74
CA ARG A 118 -5.47 1.10 -17.83
C ARG A 118 -4.99 -0.16 -17.09
N ILE A 119 -3.71 -0.52 -17.20
CA ILE A 119 -3.12 -1.65 -16.45
C ILE A 119 -3.27 -1.46 -14.94
N ARG A 120 -2.98 -0.26 -14.43
CA ARG A 120 -3.01 0.03 -12.98
C ARG A 120 -4.38 -0.22 -12.34
N GLU A 121 -5.45 -0.15 -13.13
CA GLU A 121 -6.83 -0.41 -12.71
C GLU A 121 -7.52 -1.37 -13.68
N PHE A 122 -6.78 -2.37 -14.20
CA PHE A 122 -7.27 -3.29 -15.24
C PHE A 122 -8.61 -3.99 -14.93
N PRO A 123 -9.02 -4.25 -13.67
CA PRO A 123 -10.30 -4.89 -13.41
C PRO A 123 -11.50 -4.07 -13.87
N LEU A 124 -11.34 -2.74 -14.04
CA LEU A 124 -12.35 -1.82 -14.59
C LEU A 124 -12.49 -1.92 -16.11
N PHE A 125 -11.60 -2.64 -16.78
CA PHE A 125 -11.52 -2.75 -18.24
C PHE A 125 -11.69 -4.23 -18.63
N PRO A 126 -12.94 -4.69 -18.89
CA PRO A 126 -13.21 -6.09 -19.23
C PRO A 126 -12.50 -6.56 -20.51
N ASP A 127 -12.32 -5.65 -21.46
CA ASP A 127 -11.54 -5.84 -22.69
C ASP A 127 -10.08 -6.21 -22.39
N MET A 128 -9.44 -5.50 -21.46
CA MET A 128 -8.08 -5.83 -21.00
C MET A 128 -8.02 -7.25 -20.42
N THR A 129 -9.02 -7.61 -19.62
CA THR A 129 -9.08 -8.95 -19.01
C THR A 129 -9.24 -10.03 -20.08
N ALA A 130 -10.07 -9.80 -21.11
CA ALA A 130 -10.34 -10.78 -22.16
C ALA A 130 -9.17 -10.95 -23.14
N LEU A 131 -8.51 -9.86 -23.52
CA LEU A 131 -7.45 -9.86 -24.55
C LEU A 131 -6.10 -10.33 -24.02
N PHE A 132 -5.82 -10.10 -22.74
CA PHE A 132 -4.51 -10.38 -22.13
C PHE A 132 -4.54 -11.57 -21.16
N GLY A 133 -5.60 -12.38 -21.17
CA GLY A 133 -5.73 -13.59 -20.34
C GLY A 133 -4.69 -14.65 -20.72
N VAL A 134 -3.98 -15.18 -19.72
CA VAL A 134 -2.95 -16.21 -19.91
C VAL A 134 -3.21 -17.49 -19.12
N GLY A 135 -4.17 -17.47 -18.18
CA GLY A 135 -4.52 -18.67 -17.43
C GLY A 135 -5.43 -18.39 -16.24
N VAL A 136 -5.59 -19.43 -15.43
CA VAL A 136 -6.40 -19.42 -14.22
C VAL A 136 -5.57 -19.92 -13.05
N LEU A 137 -5.63 -19.18 -11.94
CA LEU A 137 -5.06 -19.59 -10.67
C LEU A 137 -6.21 -20.00 -9.75
N GLU A 138 -6.12 -21.19 -9.17
CA GLU A 138 -7.04 -21.68 -8.13
C GLU A 138 -6.31 -21.68 -6.79
N ALA A 139 -6.96 -21.17 -5.74
CA ALA A 139 -6.47 -21.19 -4.38
C ALA A 139 -7.48 -21.92 -3.49
N CYS A 140 -6.99 -22.80 -2.64
CA CYS A 140 -7.80 -23.57 -1.72
C CYS A 140 -7.26 -23.48 -0.29
N PHE A 141 -8.16 -23.42 0.68
CA PHE A 141 -7.85 -23.38 2.11
C PHE A 141 -8.66 -24.43 2.88
N HIS A 142 -8.00 -25.25 3.70
CA HIS A 142 -8.61 -26.24 4.57
C HIS A 142 -8.57 -25.76 6.03
N SER A 143 -9.73 -25.55 6.66
CA SER A 143 -9.80 -24.99 8.02
C SER A 143 -9.33 -25.97 9.11
N GLU A 144 -9.75 -27.24 9.05
CA GLU A 144 -9.38 -28.22 10.09
C GLU A 144 -7.90 -28.67 10.02
N GLU A 145 -7.41 -29.01 8.83
CA GLU A 145 -6.00 -29.38 8.63
C GLU A 145 -5.06 -28.18 8.63
N SER A 146 -5.60 -26.95 8.54
CA SER A 146 -4.81 -25.73 8.41
C SER A 146 -3.80 -25.89 7.26
N GLY A 147 -4.32 -26.16 6.07
CA GLY A 147 -3.54 -26.43 4.87
C GLY A 147 -4.04 -25.62 3.68
N ILE A 148 -3.18 -25.47 2.67
CA ILE A 148 -3.53 -24.76 1.44
C ILE A 148 -3.11 -25.54 0.20
N SER A 149 -3.77 -25.28 -0.91
CA SER A 149 -3.24 -25.66 -2.23
C SER A 149 -3.39 -24.52 -3.23
N LEU A 150 -2.46 -24.48 -4.19
CA LEU A 150 -2.44 -23.54 -5.30
C LEU A 150 -2.35 -24.34 -6.60
N THR A 151 -3.16 -23.98 -7.59
CA THR A 151 -3.16 -24.64 -8.90
C THR A 151 -3.11 -23.61 -10.02
N LEU A 152 -2.22 -23.81 -10.98
CA LEU A 152 -2.22 -23.08 -12.24
C LEU A 152 -2.83 -23.95 -13.34
N THR A 153 -3.75 -23.37 -14.10
CA THR A 153 -4.27 -23.95 -15.36
C THR A 153 -4.03 -22.96 -16.50
N ALA A 154 -3.36 -23.40 -17.56
CA ALA A 154 -3.17 -22.60 -18.78
C ALA A 154 -2.95 -23.50 -20.00
N PRO A 155 -3.36 -23.09 -21.21
CA PRO A 155 -3.00 -23.78 -22.44
C PRO A 155 -1.50 -23.68 -22.72
N GLU A 156 -0.92 -24.72 -23.30
CA GLU A 156 0.47 -24.68 -23.79
C GLU A 156 0.62 -23.58 -24.84
N ASN A 157 -0.31 -23.53 -25.79
CA ASN A 157 -0.47 -22.44 -26.75
C ASN A 157 -1.94 -22.05 -26.86
N ASP A 158 -2.27 -20.80 -26.56
CA ASP A 158 -3.59 -20.24 -26.77
C ASP A 158 -3.69 -19.68 -28.20
N ILE A 159 -4.42 -20.40 -29.05
CA ILE A 159 -4.55 -20.10 -30.47
C ILE A 159 -5.93 -19.53 -30.79
N VAL A 160 -5.92 -18.40 -31.48
CA VAL A 160 -7.11 -17.75 -32.02
C VAL A 160 -6.97 -17.60 -33.54
N ILE A 161 -7.94 -18.13 -34.28
CA ILE A 161 -8.01 -18.00 -35.75
C ILE A 161 -9.07 -16.96 -36.13
N ALA A 162 -8.68 -16.01 -36.96
CA ALA A 162 -9.59 -15.05 -37.59
C ALA A 162 -10.16 -15.65 -38.88
N GLN A 163 -11.41 -16.14 -38.84
CA GLN A 163 -12.03 -16.81 -40.00
C GLN A 163 -12.14 -15.87 -41.21
N ASP A 164 -12.53 -14.62 -40.98
CA ASP A 164 -12.68 -13.59 -42.00
C ASP A 164 -11.43 -12.70 -42.16
N GLY A 165 -10.38 -12.95 -41.37
CA GLY A 165 -9.17 -12.12 -41.31
C GLY A 165 -9.38 -10.82 -40.53
N VAL A 166 -8.32 -10.03 -40.40
CA VAL A 166 -8.33 -8.73 -39.71
C VAL A 166 -7.84 -7.66 -40.67
N VAL A 167 -8.69 -6.65 -40.92
CA VAL A 167 -8.36 -5.49 -41.77
C VAL A 167 -8.22 -4.27 -40.87
N LEU A 168 -7.10 -3.56 -41.01
CA LEU A 168 -6.82 -2.31 -40.30
C LEU A 168 -6.93 -1.14 -41.27
N ASP A 169 -7.74 -0.14 -40.90
CA ASP A 169 -7.83 1.12 -41.64
C ASP A 169 -6.63 2.00 -41.29
N THR A 170 -5.69 2.14 -42.23
CA THR A 170 -4.53 3.03 -42.06
C THR A 170 -4.71 4.32 -42.88
N PRO A 171 -3.99 5.41 -42.56
CA PRO A 171 -4.01 6.63 -43.37
C PRO A 171 -3.61 6.41 -44.84
N THR A 172 -2.88 5.34 -45.13
CA THR A 172 -2.46 4.92 -46.48
C THR A 172 -3.44 3.98 -47.17
N GLY A 173 -4.56 3.62 -46.52
CA GLY A 173 -5.58 2.68 -46.99
C GLY A 173 -5.73 1.45 -46.09
N PRO A 174 -6.73 0.58 -46.35
CA PRO A 174 -6.92 -0.64 -45.58
C PRO A 174 -5.78 -1.64 -45.81
N ILE A 175 -5.26 -2.22 -44.73
CA ILE A 175 -4.22 -3.27 -44.75
C ILE A 175 -4.80 -4.54 -44.12
N HIS A 176 -4.59 -5.69 -44.76
CA HIS A 176 -4.89 -6.99 -44.15
C HIS A 176 -3.79 -7.35 -43.16
N ALA A 177 -4.04 -7.11 -41.86
CA ALA A 177 -3.13 -7.48 -40.79
C ALA A 177 -3.09 -9.00 -40.56
N VAL A 178 -4.25 -9.66 -40.69
CA VAL A 178 -4.38 -11.13 -40.62
C VAL A 178 -5.16 -11.61 -41.83
N ALA A 179 -4.64 -12.63 -42.52
CA ALA A 179 -5.33 -13.23 -43.66
C ALA A 179 -6.54 -14.07 -43.18
N PRO A 180 -7.62 -14.17 -43.96
CA PRO A 180 -8.74 -15.06 -43.63
C PRO A 180 -8.28 -16.50 -43.37
N GLY A 181 -8.70 -17.06 -42.23
CA GLY A 181 -8.32 -18.39 -41.77
C GLY A 181 -6.91 -18.49 -41.15
N ALA A 182 -6.18 -17.39 -41.03
CA ALA A 182 -4.88 -17.36 -40.36
C ALA A 182 -5.01 -17.14 -38.85
N GLU A 183 -3.92 -17.44 -38.14
CA GLU A 183 -3.78 -17.18 -36.71
C GLU A 183 -3.69 -15.68 -36.46
N ASP A 184 -4.63 -15.17 -35.66
CA ASP A 184 -4.55 -13.82 -35.07
C ASP A 184 -3.75 -13.86 -33.77
N GLN A 185 -3.79 -14.98 -33.05
CA GLN A 185 -3.05 -15.18 -31.82
C GLN A 185 -2.45 -16.59 -31.77
N ARG A 186 -1.20 -16.67 -31.33
CA ARG A 186 -0.53 -17.91 -30.89
C ARG A 186 0.32 -17.57 -29.68
N LEU A 187 -0.32 -17.61 -28.52
CA LEU A 187 0.27 -17.17 -27.27
C LEU A 187 0.81 -18.37 -26.49
N PRO A 188 2.12 -18.44 -26.16
CA PRO A 188 2.66 -19.50 -25.30
C PRO A 188 2.23 -19.28 -23.84
N ALA A 189 0.94 -19.48 -23.55
CA ALA A 189 0.31 -19.00 -22.33
C ALA A 189 0.85 -19.68 -21.07
N TRP A 190 1.16 -20.98 -21.15
CA TRP A 190 1.82 -21.71 -20.07
C TRP A 190 3.19 -21.12 -19.71
N ASP A 191 4.04 -20.85 -20.71
CA ASP A 191 5.38 -20.30 -20.51
C ASP A 191 5.33 -18.88 -19.93
N ILE A 192 4.29 -18.12 -20.25
CA ILE A 192 4.03 -16.80 -19.67
C ILE A 192 3.47 -16.92 -18.25
N ALA A 193 2.63 -17.90 -17.96
CA ALA A 193 1.97 -18.03 -16.65
C ALA A 193 2.86 -18.70 -15.57
N ILE A 194 3.72 -19.65 -15.96
CA ILE A 194 4.51 -20.45 -15.01
C ILE A 194 5.49 -19.63 -14.14
N PRO A 195 6.14 -18.53 -14.60
CA PRO A 195 7.00 -17.71 -13.75
C PRO A 195 6.25 -17.08 -12.57
N PHE A 196 5.02 -16.59 -12.81
CA PHE A 196 4.16 -16.06 -11.77
C PHE A 196 3.78 -17.14 -10.74
N PHE A 197 3.34 -18.31 -11.23
CA PHE A 197 2.98 -19.42 -10.34
C PHE A 197 4.17 -19.91 -9.52
N ASN A 198 5.35 -20.03 -10.12
CA ASN A 198 6.58 -20.41 -9.42
C ASN A 198 6.94 -19.42 -8.31
N ALA A 199 6.85 -18.11 -8.57
CA ALA A 199 7.09 -17.08 -7.55
C ALA A 199 6.08 -17.18 -6.40
N LEU A 200 4.80 -17.39 -6.71
CA LEU A 200 3.74 -17.54 -5.71
C LEU A 200 3.87 -18.83 -4.89
N ALA A 201 4.14 -19.96 -5.54
CA ALA A 201 4.35 -21.24 -4.89
C ALA A 201 5.60 -21.24 -4.00
N ALA A 202 6.69 -20.62 -4.46
CA ALA A 202 7.89 -20.47 -3.62
C ALA A 202 7.63 -19.54 -2.43
N SER A 203 6.76 -18.53 -2.61
CA SER A 203 6.27 -17.69 -1.51
C SER A 203 5.45 -18.49 -0.50
N ALA A 204 4.62 -19.43 -0.94
CA ALA A 204 3.90 -20.35 -0.05
C ALA A 204 4.87 -21.22 0.75
N SER A 205 5.87 -21.83 0.10
CA SER A 205 6.87 -22.65 0.79
C SER A 205 7.69 -21.86 1.81
N TYR A 206 8.05 -20.62 1.48
CA TYR A 206 8.74 -19.72 2.39
C TYR A 206 7.86 -19.32 3.58
N CYS A 207 6.63 -18.86 3.34
CA CYS A 207 5.73 -18.41 4.41
C CYS A 207 5.33 -19.54 5.36
N LEU A 208 5.13 -20.76 4.82
CA LEU A 208 4.74 -21.93 5.59
C LEU A 208 5.94 -22.71 6.15
N GLN A 209 7.17 -22.29 5.83
CA GLN A 209 8.41 -22.94 6.25
C GLN A 209 8.43 -24.43 5.93
N THR A 210 7.84 -24.80 4.79
CA THR A 210 7.71 -26.20 4.34
C THR A 210 7.53 -26.27 2.84
N ALA A 211 8.18 -27.23 2.18
CA ALA A 211 7.91 -27.56 0.79
C ALA A 211 6.50 -28.14 0.62
N PRO A 212 5.89 -28.09 -0.58
CA PRO A 212 4.63 -28.78 -0.83
C PRO A 212 4.80 -30.28 -0.53
N LYS A 213 3.72 -30.89 -0.04
CA LYS A 213 3.64 -32.30 0.32
C LYS A 213 2.81 -33.11 -0.66
N SER A 214 2.12 -32.45 -1.59
CA SER A 214 1.44 -33.09 -2.70
C SER A 214 1.59 -32.28 -3.98
N LEU A 215 1.60 -32.98 -5.12
CA LEU A 215 1.63 -32.41 -6.46
C LEU A 215 0.74 -33.25 -7.37
N ILE A 216 -0.05 -32.55 -8.20
CA ILE A 216 -0.82 -33.16 -9.28
C ILE A 216 -0.52 -32.38 -10.55
N ARG A 217 -0.11 -33.10 -11.61
CA ARG A 217 -0.12 -32.61 -12.98
C ARG A 217 -1.20 -33.34 -13.75
N GLN A 218 -2.01 -32.59 -14.49
CA GLN A 218 -2.99 -33.12 -15.42
C GLN A 218 -2.86 -32.39 -16.75
N THR A 219 -3.20 -33.09 -17.82
CA THR A 219 -3.37 -32.50 -19.14
C THR A 219 -4.79 -32.76 -19.63
N ARG A 220 -5.27 -31.93 -20.55
CA ARG A 220 -6.42 -32.27 -21.40
C ARG A 220 -6.20 -31.70 -22.78
N GLN A 221 -6.96 -32.18 -23.75
CA GLN A 221 -6.98 -31.58 -25.09
C GLN A 221 -7.43 -30.12 -25.00
N ALA A 222 -6.61 -29.20 -25.53
CA ALA A 222 -6.94 -27.77 -25.53
C ALA A 222 -8.04 -27.45 -26.55
N MET A 223 -8.60 -26.26 -26.42
CA MET A 223 -9.59 -25.73 -27.35
C MET A 223 -8.97 -24.63 -28.20
N LEU A 224 -9.06 -24.77 -29.52
CA LEU A 224 -8.76 -23.70 -30.48
C LEU A 224 -9.98 -22.79 -30.59
N ARG A 225 -9.74 -21.48 -30.53
CA ARG A 225 -10.78 -20.45 -30.59
C ARG A 225 -10.82 -19.84 -31.99
N THR A 226 -12.01 -19.61 -32.51
CA THR A 226 -12.23 -18.98 -33.81
C THR A 226 -13.25 -17.87 -33.68
N TYR A 227 -13.07 -16.78 -34.43
CA TYR A 227 -14.07 -15.73 -34.55
C TYR A 227 -14.20 -15.32 -36.01
N GLY A 228 -15.39 -14.83 -36.37
CA GLY A 228 -15.68 -14.26 -37.69
C GLY A 228 -16.50 -12.97 -37.56
N ASN A 229 -17.09 -12.53 -38.66
CA ASN A 229 -17.91 -11.31 -38.78
C ASN A 229 -19.17 -11.35 -37.91
N HIS A 230 -19.58 -12.54 -37.45
CA HIS A 230 -20.57 -12.72 -36.40
C HIS A 230 -19.82 -12.89 -35.07
N THR A 231 -20.04 -11.96 -34.13
CA THR A 231 -19.28 -11.72 -32.87
C THR A 231 -19.22 -12.87 -31.85
N SER A 232 -19.60 -14.10 -32.21
CA SER A 232 -19.49 -15.26 -31.32
C SER A 232 -18.15 -15.95 -31.49
N LEU A 233 -17.39 -16.05 -30.39
CA LEU A 233 -16.22 -16.91 -30.32
C LEU A 233 -16.70 -18.38 -30.36
N HIS A 234 -16.18 -19.16 -31.29
CA HIS A 234 -16.43 -20.60 -31.38
C HIS A 234 -15.19 -21.38 -30.95
N SER A 235 -15.36 -22.34 -30.05
CA SER A 235 -14.27 -23.18 -29.55
C SER A 235 -14.38 -24.59 -30.13
N THR A 236 -13.32 -25.09 -30.72
CA THR A 236 -13.21 -26.46 -31.26
C THR A 236 -12.00 -27.19 -30.67
N PRO A 237 -12.05 -28.51 -30.43
CA PRO A 237 -10.90 -29.24 -29.91
C PRO A 237 -9.67 -29.15 -30.82
N ALA A 238 -8.50 -28.90 -30.22
CA ALA A 238 -7.21 -28.83 -30.89
C ALA A 238 -6.38 -30.07 -30.54
N PRO A 239 -6.30 -31.09 -31.42
CA PRO A 239 -5.69 -32.39 -31.08
C PRO A 239 -4.19 -32.30 -30.76
N ASP A 240 -3.50 -31.29 -31.29
CA ASP A 240 -2.05 -31.13 -31.14
C ASP A 240 -1.65 -30.14 -30.03
N ILE A 241 -2.61 -29.68 -29.21
CA ILE A 241 -2.38 -28.68 -28.16
C ILE A 241 -2.99 -29.17 -26.85
N GLN A 242 -2.30 -28.94 -25.75
CA GLN A 242 -2.76 -29.36 -24.42
C GLN A 242 -3.04 -28.18 -23.50
N ASP A 243 -4.12 -28.28 -22.74
CA ASP A 243 -4.30 -27.50 -21.51
C ASP A 243 -3.51 -28.21 -20.41
N LEU A 244 -2.68 -27.45 -19.72
CA LEU A 244 -1.81 -27.93 -18.65
C LEU A 244 -2.36 -27.44 -17.31
N ARG A 245 -2.42 -28.36 -16.34
CA ARG A 245 -2.80 -28.08 -14.95
C ARG A 245 -1.72 -28.59 -14.02
N LEU A 246 -1.19 -27.71 -13.16
CA LEU A 246 -0.23 -28.04 -12.12
C LEU A 246 -0.73 -27.52 -10.77
N GLY A 247 -0.97 -28.43 -9.84
CA GLY A 247 -1.34 -28.09 -8.47
C GLY A 247 -0.31 -28.55 -7.46
N LEU A 248 -0.13 -27.74 -6.41
CA LEU A 248 0.78 -27.95 -5.30
C LEU A 248 0.02 -27.79 -3.98
N GLY A 249 0.21 -28.72 -3.05
CA GLY A 249 -0.49 -28.74 -1.77
C GLY A 249 0.45 -28.73 -0.57
N TRP A 250 0.21 -27.82 0.38
CA TRP A 250 0.92 -27.70 1.66
C TRP A 250 -0.02 -28.09 2.80
N HIS A 251 0.19 -29.27 3.38
CA HIS A 251 -0.69 -29.84 4.42
C HIS A 251 -2.16 -29.94 4.01
N CYS A 252 -2.44 -29.89 2.71
CA CYS A 252 -3.75 -30.04 2.10
C CYS A 252 -3.53 -30.75 0.75
N PRO A 253 -4.34 -31.77 0.41
CA PRO A 253 -4.27 -32.39 -0.91
C PRO A 253 -4.72 -31.40 -1.99
N VAL A 254 -4.11 -31.50 -3.17
CA VAL A 254 -4.55 -30.75 -4.35
C VAL A 254 -5.89 -31.32 -4.84
N PRO A 255 -6.94 -30.49 -4.98
CA PRO A 255 -8.20 -30.94 -5.58
C PRO A 255 -8.00 -31.40 -7.02
N GLU A 256 -8.49 -32.59 -7.35
CA GLU A 256 -8.53 -33.10 -8.73
C GLU A 256 -9.68 -32.42 -9.49
N SER A 257 -9.44 -32.05 -10.75
CA SER A 257 -10.50 -31.55 -11.62
C SER A 257 -11.01 -32.70 -12.51
N PRO A 258 -12.32 -32.99 -12.53
CA PRO A 258 -12.90 -33.99 -13.41
C PRO A 258 -12.92 -33.55 -14.88
N GLU A 259 -12.67 -32.27 -15.16
CA GLU A 259 -12.57 -31.73 -16.52
C GLU A 259 -11.23 -32.06 -17.21
N PHE A 260 -10.29 -32.60 -16.46
CA PHE A 260 -8.97 -32.98 -16.94
C PHE A 260 -8.82 -34.50 -16.99
N ASP A 261 -7.90 -34.97 -17.83
CA ASP A 261 -7.60 -36.40 -17.91
C ASP A 261 -7.02 -36.91 -16.59
N THR A 262 -6.91 -38.24 -16.48
CA THR A 262 -6.25 -38.88 -15.33
C THR A 262 -4.85 -38.29 -15.13
N PRO A 263 -4.46 -37.92 -13.90
CA PRO A 263 -3.17 -37.27 -13.65
C PRO A 263 -2.01 -38.04 -14.26
N ASP A 264 -1.30 -37.38 -15.18
CA ASP A 264 -0.09 -37.90 -15.80
C ASP A 264 1.07 -37.92 -14.78
N THR A 265 1.05 -37.02 -13.79
CA THR A 265 1.96 -37.07 -12.64
C THR A 265 1.20 -36.86 -11.34
N ARG A 266 1.37 -37.78 -10.40
CA ARG A 266 0.90 -37.65 -9.02
C ARG A 266 2.07 -37.91 -8.09
N TRP A 267 2.28 -37.02 -7.13
CA TRP A 267 3.33 -37.17 -6.13
C TRP A 267 2.80 -36.78 -4.76
N THR A 268 3.12 -37.58 -3.75
CA THR A 268 2.83 -37.27 -2.34
C THR A 268 4.07 -37.57 -1.49
N ALA A 269 4.48 -36.64 -0.64
CA ALA A 269 5.56 -36.88 0.30
C ALA A 269 5.21 -38.08 1.23
N PRO A 270 6.15 -39.00 1.51
CA PRO A 270 7.60 -38.88 1.33
C PRO A 270 8.15 -39.54 0.06
N GLU A 271 7.34 -39.79 -0.97
CA GLU A 271 7.83 -40.34 -2.25
C GLU A 271 8.92 -39.45 -2.88
N THR A 272 9.76 -40.02 -3.75
CA THR A 272 10.80 -39.24 -4.46
C THR A 272 10.14 -38.30 -5.47
N MET A 273 10.52 -37.01 -5.43
CA MET A 273 10.03 -36.01 -6.38
C MET A 273 10.43 -36.38 -7.81
N PRO A 274 9.51 -36.31 -8.80
CA PRO A 274 9.85 -36.53 -10.21
C PRO A 274 10.94 -35.58 -10.70
N GLU A 275 11.85 -36.10 -11.55
CA GLU A 275 13.01 -35.35 -12.06
C GLU A 275 12.62 -34.05 -12.78
N THR A 276 11.44 -34.01 -13.42
CA THR A 276 10.90 -32.82 -14.10
C THR A 276 10.73 -31.63 -13.17
N PHE A 277 10.59 -31.86 -11.85
CA PHE A 277 10.41 -30.82 -10.84
C PHE A 277 11.59 -30.71 -9.87
N ALA A 278 12.70 -31.42 -10.10
CA ALA A 278 13.82 -31.50 -9.17
C ALA A 278 14.43 -30.13 -8.82
N ASP A 279 14.42 -29.19 -9.77
CA ASP A 279 14.96 -27.83 -9.60
C ASP A 279 13.88 -26.77 -9.35
N ALA A 280 12.64 -27.19 -9.06
CA ALA A 280 11.54 -26.25 -8.90
C ALA A 280 11.76 -25.33 -7.69
N PRO A 281 11.54 -24.01 -7.81
CA PRO A 281 11.91 -23.04 -6.77
C PRO A 281 11.10 -23.21 -5.47
N TRP A 282 9.93 -23.82 -5.54
CA TRP A 282 9.05 -24.08 -4.41
C TRP A 282 9.42 -25.33 -3.60
N LEU A 283 10.40 -26.13 -4.04
CA LEU A 283 10.92 -27.26 -3.27
C LEU A 283 11.72 -26.82 -2.04
N SER A 284 12.32 -25.63 -2.09
CA SER A 284 13.07 -25.09 -0.97
C SER A 284 12.20 -24.12 -0.18
N SER A 285 11.92 -24.45 1.08
CA SER A 285 11.36 -23.49 2.05
C SER A 285 12.43 -22.55 2.59
N GLU A 286 13.70 -22.98 2.55
CA GLU A 286 14.85 -22.17 2.91
C GLU A 286 15.33 -21.41 1.68
N LEU A 287 15.42 -20.09 1.81
CA LEU A 287 16.07 -19.27 0.81
C LEU A 287 17.47 -18.93 1.35
N PRO A 288 18.55 -19.49 0.78
CA PRO A 288 19.91 -19.25 1.24
C PRO A 288 20.20 -17.74 1.27
N GLY A 289 20.41 -17.22 2.48
CA GLY A 289 20.60 -15.80 2.75
C GLY A 289 19.35 -14.92 2.65
N ALA A 290 18.14 -15.44 2.41
CA ALA A 290 16.89 -14.68 2.61
C ALA A 290 16.33 -14.85 4.03
N SER A 291 16.96 -15.72 4.83
CA SER A 291 17.20 -15.47 6.25
C SER A 291 17.92 -14.13 6.53
N ASN A 292 18.38 -13.44 5.48
CA ASN A 292 18.97 -12.10 5.53
C ASN A 292 18.11 -11.03 4.82
N SER A 293 16.84 -10.88 5.22
CA SER A 293 16.58 -9.61 5.91
C SER A 293 17.14 -9.83 7.30
N LEU A 294 18.43 -9.51 7.42
CA LEU A 294 19.35 -9.94 8.50
C LEU A 294 18.58 -10.11 9.79
N ASP A 295 18.42 -11.34 10.29
CA ASP A 295 18.17 -11.48 11.72
C ASP A 295 19.47 -11.05 12.41
N LYS A 296 19.59 -9.74 12.61
CA LYS A 296 20.72 -9.01 13.18
C LYS A 296 21.19 -9.68 14.48
N ARG A 297 20.24 -10.30 15.20
CA ARG A 297 20.44 -11.10 16.42
C ARG A 297 21.29 -12.36 16.20
N THR A 298 21.15 -13.04 15.08
CA THR A 298 21.87 -14.29 14.74
C THR A 298 23.34 -14.03 14.38
N MET A 299 23.66 -12.82 13.90
CA MET A 299 25.04 -12.39 13.60
C MET A 299 25.73 -11.66 14.77
N GLY A 300 25.07 -11.51 15.92
CA GLY A 300 25.59 -10.73 17.05
C GLY A 300 25.71 -9.23 16.77
N ILE A 301 25.09 -8.73 15.70
CA ILE A 301 25.09 -7.32 15.32
C ILE A 301 23.78 -6.71 15.83
N THR A 302 23.80 -6.06 16.98
CA THR A 302 22.63 -5.32 17.49
C THR A 302 22.57 -3.92 16.85
N GLU A 303 22.25 -3.83 15.56
CA GLU A 303 22.01 -2.52 14.92
C GLU A 303 20.59 -2.06 15.21
N ARG A 304 20.47 -1.06 16.08
CA ARG A 304 19.20 -0.41 16.43
C ARG A 304 18.69 0.44 15.25
N PRO A 305 17.38 0.44 14.94
CA PRO A 305 16.78 1.28 13.91
C PRO A 305 17.07 2.76 14.15
N GLN A 306 17.16 3.55 13.08
CA GLN A 306 17.27 5.01 13.17
C GLN A 306 15.89 5.63 13.46
N LEU A 307 15.77 6.41 14.52
CA LEU A 307 14.55 7.10 14.91
C LEU A 307 14.55 8.53 14.36
N ILE A 308 13.54 8.86 13.55
CA ILE A 308 13.27 10.21 13.07
C ILE A 308 11.97 10.69 13.70
N VAL A 309 12.01 11.82 14.40
CA VAL A 309 10.81 12.49 14.90
C VAL A 309 10.36 13.49 13.84
N LEU A 310 9.21 13.22 13.21
CA LEU A 310 8.64 14.09 12.19
C LEU A 310 7.60 15.03 12.80
N THR A 311 7.86 16.33 12.75
CA THR A 311 7.00 17.37 13.31
C THR A 311 6.80 18.53 12.34
N GLY A 312 5.97 19.50 12.74
CA GLY A 312 5.66 20.69 11.96
C GLY A 312 4.19 21.05 11.99
N PHE A 313 3.89 22.33 11.80
CA PHE A 313 2.54 22.87 11.95
C PHE A 313 1.51 22.23 10.99
N LEU A 314 0.23 22.38 11.30
CA LEU A 314 -0.86 21.82 10.48
C LEU A 314 -0.75 22.31 9.02
N GLY A 315 -0.95 21.40 8.07
CA GLY A 315 -0.91 21.72 6.64
C GLY A 315 0.48 21.93 6.03
N SER A 316 1.58 21.75 6.77
CA SER A 316 2.94 21.94 6.24
C SER A 316 3.39 20.94 5.18
N GLY A 317 2.68 19.81 5.05
CA GLY A 317 2.97 18.74 4.08
C GLY A 317 3.73 17.55 4.67
N LYS A 318 3.67 17.33 6.00
CA LYS A 318 4.25 16.16 6.69
C LYS A 318 3.87 14.83 6.04
N THR A 319 2.58 14.60 5.81
CA THR A 319 2.07 13.34 5.22
C THR A 319 2.62 13.11 3.81
N THR A 320 2.68 14.16 2.98
CA THR A 320 3.25 14.08 1.63
C THR A 320 4.74 13.77 1.68
N PHE A 321 5.49 14.43 2.56
CA PHE A 321 6.90 14.16 2.78
C PHE A 321 7.14 12.72 3.30
N LEU A 322 6.34 12.27 4.26
CA LEU A 322 6.43 10.93 4.83
C LEU A 322 6.21 9.85 3.77
N ALA A 323 5.18 10.00 2.93
CA ALA A 323 4.93 9.08 1.82
C ALA A 323 6.14 9.00 0.88
N ARG A 324 6.73 10.15 0.50
CA ARG A 324 7.93 10.20 -0.35
C ARG A 324 9.16 9.58 0.32
N PHE A 325 9.36 9.86 1.61
CA PHE A 325 10.46 9.28 2.38
C PHE A 325 10.37 7.75 2.40
N ILE A 326 9.17 7.20 2.60
CA ILE A 326 8.97 5.75 2.62
C ILE A 326 9.19 5.17 1.22
N GLU A 327 8.66 5.78 0.16
CA GLU A 327 8.91 5.35 -1.23
C GLU A 327 10.41 5.31 -1.56
N GLU A 328 11.16 6.35 -1.16
CA GLU A 328 12.60 6.43 -1.39
C GLU A 328 13.37 5.35 -0.60
N GLN A 329 13.02 5.13 0.68
CA GLN A 329 13.65 4.08 1.50
C GLN A 329 13.33 2.68 0.98
N ALA A 330 12.09 2.43 0.57
CA ALA A 330 11.69 1.17 -0.04
C ALA A 330 12.48 0.91 -1.34
N GLY A 331 12.72 1.95 -2.14
CA GLY A 331 13.61 1.89 -3.32
C GLY A 331 15.07 1.54 -2.99
N LYS A 332 15.53 1.80 -1.76
CA LYS A 332 16.87 1.47 -1.24
C LYS A 332 16.91 0.16 -0.43
N ASN A 333 15.80 -0.59 -0.38
CA ASN A 333 15.64 -1.80 0.43
C ASN A 333 15.68 -1.57 1.95
N HIS A 334 15.35 -0.35 2.41
CA HIS A 334 15.20 -0.06 3.83
C HIS A 334 13.74 -0.17 4.26
N PHE A 335 13.50 -0.79 5.41
CA PHE A 335 12.17 -0.87 6.00
C PHE A 335 11.91 0.30 6.96
N VAL A 336 10.77 0.98 6.77
CA VAL A 336 10.34 2.12 7.59
C VAL A 336 9.08 1.73 8.36
N ALA A 337 9.15 1.75 9.69
CA ALA A 337 7.99 1.67 10.56
C ALA A 337 7.49 3.09 10.89
N VAL A 338 6.19 3.31 10.86
CA VAL A 338 5.57 4.61 11.16
C VAL A 338 4.70 4.49 12.41
N ILE A 339 4.93 5.38 13.37
CA ILE A 339 4.10 5.54 14.56
C ILE A 339 3.47 6.93 14.48
N GLN A 340 2.14 6.99 14.48
CA GLN A 340 1.40 8.25 14.51
C GLN A 340 0.89 8.47 15.94
N ASN A 341 1.32 9.56 16.57
CA ASN A 341 0.81 9.95 17.88
C ASN A 341 -0.28 11.02 17.67
N GLU A 342 -1.54 10.60 17.50
CA GLU A 342 -2.70 11.51 17.44
C GLU A 342 -3.45 11.57 18.77
N ILE A 343 -3.65 12.79 19.29
CA ILE A 343 -4.59 13.03 20.39
C ILE A 343 -6.00 13.08 19.77
N GLY A 344 -6.77 12.00 19.95
CA GLY A 344 -8.22 11.97 19.78
C GLY A 344 -8.73 11.53 18.39
N GLN A 345 -9.29 10.31 18.38
CA GLN A 345 -10.22 9.68 17.42
C GLN A 345 -9.67 9.04 16.13
N LYS A 346 -9.73 7.69 16.11
CA LYS A 346 -9.98 6.76 14.99
C LYS A 346 -9.51 7.22 13.59
N GLY A 347 -8.30 6.78 13.26
CA GLY A 347 -7.79 6.38 11.93
C GLY A 347 -8.51 6.89 10.68
N LEU A 348 -8.23 8.14 10.29
CA LEU A 348 -8.47 8.62 8.92
C LEU A 348 -7.16 8.65 8.10
N ASP A 349 -6.02 8.85 8.74
CA ASP A 349 -4.75 9.11 8.03
C ASP A 349 -4.04 7.81 7.59
N GLY A 350 -4.35 6.66 8.21
CA GLY A 350 -3.96 5.33 7.70
C GLY A 350 -4.55 4.99 6.31
N LYS A 351 -5.67 5.61 5.92
CA LYS A 351 -6.29 5.43 4.58
C LYS A 351 -5.60 6.23 3.48
N LEU A 352 -4.97 7.36 3.81
CA LEU A 352 -4.28 8.22 2.83
C LEU A 352 -2.90 7.67 2.40
N LEU A 353 -2.28 6.83 3.24
CA LEU A 353 -0.99 6.20 2.95
C LEU A 353 -1.11 4.86 2.20
N GLY A 354 -2.32 4.49 1.76
CA GLY A 354 -2.55 3.36 0.85
C GLY A 354 -1.95 2.04 1.35
N GLN A 355 -2.47 1.49 2.46
CA GLN A 355 -2.37 0.08 2.92
C GLN A 355 -1.10 -0.76 2.61
N THR A 356 0.08 -0.15 2.48
CA THR A 356 1.33 -0.85 2.12
C THR A 356 2.42 -0.64 3.18
N TYR A 357 2.09 -0.10 4.35
CA TYR A 357 3.04 0.15 5.43
C TYR A 357 2.50 -0.39 6.75
N ALA A 358 3.36 -0.96 7.59
CA ALA A 358 3.02 -1.31 8.97
C ALA A 358 2.83 0.00 9.75
N VAL A 359 1.62 0.55 9.71
CA VAL A 359 1.19 1.69 10.51
C VAL A 359 0.53 1.13 11.76
N THR A 360 1.16 1.31 12.91
CA THR A 360 0.52 1.01 14.21
C THR A 360 0.03 2.32 14.80
N GLU A 361 -1.28 2.52 14.77
CA GLU A 361 -1.94 3.61 15.50
C GLU A 361 -1.94 3.28 17.01
N VAL A 362 -1.46 4.21 17.84
CA VAL A 362 -1.48 4.05 19.31
C VAL A 362 -2.74 4.74 19.83
N ASP A 363 -3.84 4.00 19.91
CA ASP A 363 -5.10 4.46 20.50
C ASP A 363 -5.16 4.05 21.98
N GLU A 364 -5.10 5.01 22.93
CA GLU A 364 -5.87 4.96 24.19
C GLU A 364 -6.22 6.39 24.67
N GLY A 365 -7.42 6.53 25.23
CA GLY A 365 -8.16 7.77 25.42
C GLY A 365 -7.54 8.85 26.33
N CYS A 366 -8.15 10.04 26.25
CA CYS A 366 -7.79 11.27 26.94
C CYS A 366 -7.25 11.08 28.37
N VAL A 367 -6.12 11.74 28.65
CA VAL A 367 -5.90 12.76 29.69
C VAL A 367 -4.39 13.00 29.74
N CYS A 368 -3.99 14.26 29.78
CA CYS A 368 -2.60 14.64 30.00
C CYS A 368 -1.99 13.81 31.15
N CYS A 369 -0.78 13.28 30.97
CA CYS A 369 0.01 12.52 31.97
C CYS A 369 -0.16 10.98 31.99
N THR A 370 0.38 10.27 30.99
CA THR A 370 1.20 9.03 31.12
C THR A 370 1.58 8.49 29.73
N LEU A 371 2.57 9.10 29.06
CA LEU A 371 3.01 8.67 27.72
C LEU A 371 4.20 7.68 27.74
N ALA A 372 5.07 7.73 28.76
CA ALA A 372 6.33 6.97 28.78
C ALA A 372 6.19 5.43 28.69
N GLY A 373 5.04 4.87 29.07
CA GLY A 373 4.79 3.42 29.05
C GLY A 373 4.25 2.88 27.72
N SER A 374 3.45 3.67 26.99
CA SER A 374 2.75 3.22 25.78
C SER A 374 3.69 3.19 24.57
N LEU A 375 4.55 4.20 24.41
CA LEU A 375 5.49 4.28 23.29
C LEU A 375 6.52 3.15 23.31
N ARG A 376 7.11 2.83 24.47
CA ARG A 376 8.05 1.72 24.63
C ARG A 376 7.41 0.38 24.31
N SER A 377 6.17 0.17 24.75
CA SER A 377 5.42 -1.07 24.49
C SER A 377 5.13 -1.25 23.00
N ALA A 378 4.61 -0.20 22.35
CA ALA A 378 4.34 -0.20 20.91
C ALA A 378 5.61 -0.46 20.09
N LEU A 379 6.70 0.22 20.43
CA LEU A 379 8.00 0.00 19.81
C LEU A 379 8.52 -1.42 20.05
N SER A 380 8.42 -1.93 21.27
CA SER A 380 8.87 -3.29 21.58
C SER A 380 8.08 -4.34 20.80
N GLY A 381 6.77 -4.14 20.63
CA GLY A 381 5.93 -4.97 19.77
C GLY A 381 6.39 -4.95 18.31
N ILE A 382 6.53 -3.75 17.74
CA ILE A 382 7.01 -3.57 16.35
C ILE A 382 8.40 -4.20 16.17
N LEU A 383 9.33 -3.99 17.10
CA LEU A 383 10.69 -4.52 17.02
C LEU A 383 10.80 -6.03 17.37
N SER A 384 9.74 -6.61 17.93
CA SER A 384 9.66 -8.05 18.18
C SER A 384 9.15 -8.82 16.96
N GLU A 385 8.24 -8.22 16.19
CA GLU A 385 7.59 -8.82 15.02
C GLU A 385 8.28 -8.41 13.71
N PHE A 386 8.82 -7.19 13.65
CA PHE A 386 9.45 -6.60 12.47
C PHE A 386 10.88 -6.12 12.77
N GLN A 387 11.69 -5.95 11.72
CA GLN A 387 13.07 -5.45 11.84
C GLN A 387 13.28 -4.18 10.99
N PRO A 388 12.75 -3.02 11.41
CA PRO A 388 12.91 -1.76 10.68
C PRO A 388 14.34 -1.24 10.68
N ASP A 389 14.71 -0.61 9.58
CA ASP A 389 15.92 0.22 9.48
C ASP A 389 15.65 1.63 10.01
N PHE A 390 14.42 2.11 9.81
CA PHE A 390 13.93 3.40 10.30
C PHE A 390 12.64 3.26 11.08
N VAL A 391 12.53 4.03 12.15
CA VAL A 391 11.26 4.33 12.80
C VAL A 391 10.99 5.81 12.62
N VAL A 392 9.85 6.15 12.02
CA VAL A 392 9.38 7.53 11.94
C VAL A 392 8.25 7.72 12.95
N LEU A 393 8.48 8.59 13.92
CA LEU A 393 7.46 9.00 14.88
C LEU A 393 6.87 10.33 14.43
N GLU A 394 5.66 10.28 13.88
CA GLU A 394 4.91 11.46 13.48
C GLU A 394 4.18 12.06 14.69
N THR A 395 4.42 13.34 14.95
CA THR A 395 3.71 14.11 15.99
C THR A 395 2.56 14.89 15.37
N THR A 396 1.47 15.11 16.11
CA THR A 396 0.40 16.01 15.65
C THR A 396 0.95 17.39 15.29
N GLY A 397 0.27 18.09 14.38
CA GLY A 397 0.73 19.41 13.92
C GLY A 397 0.82 20.47 15.01
N LEU A 398 0.22 20.22 16.17
CA LEU A 398 0.23 21.13 17.30
C LEU A 398 1.06 20.57 18.48
N ALA A 399 1.65 19.39 18.37
CA ALA A 399 2.43 18.80 19.46
C ALA A 399 3.77 19.53 19.64
N ASN A 400 4.18 19.70 20.90
CA ASN A 400 5.50 20.21 21.26
C ASN A 400 6.52 19.06 21.31
N PRO A 401 7.58 19.06 20.48
CA PRO A 401 8.58 17.99 20.47
C PRO A 401 9.31 17.81 21.81
N ALA A 402 9.36 18.84 22.67
CA ALA A 402 10.04 18.77 23.96
C ALA A 402 9.49 17.67 24.88
N ASN A 403 8.16 17.48 24.88
CA ASN A 403 7.49 16.50 25.73
C ASN A 403 7.85 15.07 25.31
N LEU A 404 8.08 14.86 24.02
CA LEU A 404 8.49 13.57 23.47
C LEU A 404 9.98 13.31 23.69
N LEU A 405 10.83 14.32 23.53
CA LEU A 405 12.29 14.17 23.65
C LEU A 405 12.74 13.65 25.02
N SER A 406 12.02 13.99 26.10
CA SER A 406 12.29 13.42 27.44
C SER A 406 12.01 11.92 27.52
N GLU A 407 11.04 11.41 26.75
CA GLU A 407 10.64 10.00 26.74
C GLU A 407 11.52 9.16 25.82
N LEU A 408 12.08 9.77 24.76
CA LEU A 408 13.02 9.10 23.87
C LEU A 408 14.33 8.70 24.57
N ALA A 409 14.70 9.40 25.64
CA ALA A 409 15.89 9.07 26.44
C ALA A 409 15.79 7.66 27.06
N ASP A 410 14.59 7.17 27.35
CA ASP A 410 14.35 5.84 27.91
C ASP A 410 14.28 4.72 26.84
N LEU A 411 14.47 5.08 25.56
CA LEU A 411 14.42 4.18 24.40
C LEU A 411 15.79 3.99 23.73
N ASP A 412 16.85 4.54 24.31
CA ASP A 412 18.23 4.44 23.79
C ASP A 412 18.68 2.98 23.61
N ASP A 413 18.11 2.03 24.37
CA ASP A 413 18.39 0.59 24.27
C ASP A 413 17.71 -0.08 23.07
N LEU A 414 16.64 0.50 22.54
CA LEU A 414 15.83 -0.03 21.45
C LEU A 414 16.14 0.62 20.10
N LEU A 415 16.45 1.92 20.08
CA LEU A 415 16.57 2.74 18.87
C LEU A 415 17.84 3.59 18.87
N ASN A 416 18.31 4.01 17.70
CA ASN A 416 19.32 5.03 17.51
C ASN A 416 18.64 6.34 17.11
N PHE A 417 18.67 7.36 17.96
CA PHE A 417 18.10 8.67 17.61
C PHE A 417 18.86 9.31 16.43
N ALA A 418 18.15 9.61 15.34
CA ALA A 418 18.72 10.24 14.16
C ALA A 418 18.49 11.77 14.16
N SER A 419 17.23 12.21 14.18
CA SER A 419 16.92 13.65 14.10
C SER A 419 15.48 14.00 14.54
N VAL A 420 15.31 15.24 14.99
CA VAL A 420 14.03 15.96 14.93
C VAL A 420 13.95 16.68 13.59
N THR A 421 13.00 16.29 12.75
CA THR A 421 12.76 16.89 11.43
C THR A 421 11.45 17.70 11.46
N THR A 422 11.54 19.00 11.22
CA THR A 422 10.38 19.91 11.20
C THR A 422 10.06 20.36 9.78
N VAL A 423 8.82 20.12 9.33
CA VAL A 423 8.31 20.55 8.03
C VAL A 423 7.54 21.87 8.17
N LEU A 424 7.89 22.87 7.37
CA LEU A 424 7.27 24.19 7.34
C LEU A 424 6.63 24.48 5.98
N ASP A 425 5.47 25.16 5.99
CA ASP A 425 4.86 25.72 4.78
C ASP A 425 5.49 27.10 4.47
N ALA A 426 6.21 27.23 3.37
CA ALA A 426 6.84 28.51 3.00
C ALA A 426 5.85 29.67 2.87
N ALA A 427 4.61 29.42 2.46
CA ALA A 427 3.60 30.45 2.27
C ALA A 427 2.98 30.92 3.60
N GLY A 428 2.85 30.01 4.58
CA GLY A 428 2.20 30.29 5.87
C GLY A 428 3.15 30.53 7.04
N ALA A 429 4.43 30.18 6.91
CA ALA A 429 5.35 30.09 8.06
C ALA A 429 5.54 31.41 8.81
N GLU A 430 5.53 32.57 8.15
CA GLU A 430 5.71 33.86 8.83
C GLU A 430 4.59 34.12 9.84
N HIS A 431 3.33 34.00 9.38
CA HIS A 431 2.16 34.12 10.25
C HIS A 431 2.17 33.04 11.34
N THR A 432 2.42 31.78 10.96
CA THR A 432 2.45 30.67 11.91
C THR A 432 3.49 30.86 13.02
N LEU A 433 4.68 31.38 12.69
CA LEU A 433 5.74 31.63 13.67
C LEU A 433 5.49 32.88 14.52
N ALA A 434 4.73 33.86 14.01
CA ALA A 434 4.34 35.03 14.78
C ALA A 434 3.28 34.68 15.84
N GLU A 435 2.27 33.92 15.43
CA GLU A 435 1.08 33.64 16.25
C GLU A 435 1.27 32.50 17.24
N PHE A 436 1.98 31.42 16.86
CA PHE A 436 1.98 30.18 17.64
C PHE A 436 3.35 29.90 18.29
N GLU A 437 3.37 29.77 19.63
CA GLU A 437 4.59 29.39 20.35
C GLU A 437 4.99 27.94 20.04
N VAL A 438 4.02 27.06 19.78
CA VAL A 438 4.34 25.68 19.41
C VAL A 438 5.09 25.57 18.10
N ALA A 439 4.77 26.40 17.10
CA ALA A 439 5.50 26.42 15.83
C ALA A 439 6.94 26.93 16.03
N ARG A 440 7.12 27.95 16.87
CA ARG A 440 8.46 28.43 17.26
C ARG A 440 9.24 27.37 18.02
N SER A 441 8.59 26.63 18.90
CA SER A 441 9.18 25.52 19.65
C SER A 441 9.61 24.37 18.75
N GLN A 442 8.76 23.97 17.79
CA GLN A 442 9.11 22.97 16.76
C GLN A 442 10.36 23.41 15.98
N VAL A 443 10.43 24.67 15.56
CA VAL A 443 11.62 25.20 14.87
C VAL A 443 12.87 25.19 15.75
N ARG A 444 12.76 25.64 17.00
CA ARG A 444 13.90 25.70 17.94
C ARG A 444 14.49 24.33 18.26
N LEU A 445 13.65 23.29 18.28
CA LEU A 445 14.04 21.92 18.64
C LEU A 445 14.45 21.07 17.42
N ALA A 446 14.29 21.58 16.21
CA ALA A 446 14.61 20.84 14.99
C ALA A 446 16.13 20.67 14.79
N ASP A 447 16.56 19.46 14.47
CA ASP A 447 17.88 19.22 13.89
C ASP A 447 17.86 19.55 12.39
N VAL A 448 16.74 19.24 11.74
CA VAL A 448 16.51 19.50 10.31
C VAL A 448 15.22 20.28 10.10
N LEU A 449 15.31 21.38 9.36
CA LEU A 449 14.21 22.27 8.97
C LEU A 449 13.97 22.13 7.47
N LEU A 450 12.78 21.65 7.11
CA LEU A 450 12.36 21.46 5.73
C LEU A 450 11.34 22.54 5.34
N ILE A 451 11.76 23.48 4.51
CA ILE A 451 10.92 24.54 3.96
C ILE A 451 10.21 24.01 2.71
N ASN A 452 8.94 23.63 2.84
CA ASN A 452 8.13 23.04 1.79
C ASN A 452 7.32 24.09 1.02
N LYS A 453 6.76 23.69 -0.13
CA LYS A 453 5.87 24.50 -0.98
C LYS A 453 6.52 25.80 -1.48
N ILE A 454 7.84 25.77 -1.71
CA ILE A 454 8.59 26.93 -2.20
C ILE A 454 8.10 27.41 -3.58
N ASP A 455 7.43 26.54 -4.34
CA ASP A 455 6.78 26.83 -5.61
C ASP A 455 5.62 27.83 -5.49
N ARG A 456 5.11 28.07 -4.28
CA ARG A 456 3.99 28.99 -4.01
C ARG A 456 4.44 30.39 -3.59
N VAL A 457 5.74 30.61 -3.42
CA VAL A 457 6.31 31.88 -2.94
C VAL A 457 7.49 32.33 -3.80
N ASN A 458 7.84 33.60 -3.73
CA ASN A 458 9.01 34.13 -4.44
C ASN A 458 10.31 33.90 -3.63
N GLU A 459 11.45 34.07 -4.29
CA GLU A 459 12.77 33.88 -3.67
C GLU A 459 13.03 34.81 -2.49
N ALA A 460 12.49 36.04 -2.52
CA ALA A 460 12.66 37.00 -1.44
C ALA A 460 11.95 36.54 -0.15
N THR A 461 10.75 35.96 -0.27
CA THR A 461 10.01 35.36 0.84
C THR A 461 10.77 34.17 1.43
N VAL A 462 11.32 33.29 0.59
CA VAL A 462 12.14 32.15 1.08
C VAL A 462 13.41 32.64 1.78
N ALA A 463 14.06 33.69 1.27
CA ALA A 463 15.24 34.28 1.89
C ALA A 463 14.92 34.92 3.25
N ALA A 464 13.82 35.66 3.35
CA ALA A 464 13.34 36.24 4.61
C ALA A 464 13.01 35.14 5.64
N LEU A 465 12.30 34.09 5.22
CA LEU A 465 11.98 32.95 6.09
C LEU A 465 13.25 32.24 6.58
N LYS A 466 14.24 32.00 5.70
CA LYS A 466 15.55 31.45 6.10
C LYS A 466 16.25 32.31 7.16
N HIS A 467 16.16 33.64 7.05
CA HIS A 467 16.72 34.55 8.04
C HIS A 467 16.02 34.41 9.40
N THR A 468 14.69 34.41 9.41
CA THR A 468 13.87 34.18 10.61
C THR A 468 14.17 32.83 11.26
N LEU A 469 14.22 31.75 10.45
CA LEU A 469 14.53 30.41 10.94
C LEU A 469 15.94 30.30 11.53
N ARG A 470 16.94 30.97 10.93
CA ARG A 470 18.30 31.02 11.49
C ARG A 470 18.38 31.82 12.80
N ALA A 471 17.56 32.85 12.96
CA ALA A 471 17.47 33.60 14.20
C ALA A 471 16.84 32.76 15.32
N LEU A 472 15.83 31.94 14.99
CA LEU A 472 15.16 31.04 15.92
C LEU A 472 15.98 29.77 16.22
N ASN A 473 16.66 29.22 15.22
CA ASN A 473 17.49 28.01 15.32
C ASN A 473 18.79 28.20 14.52
N PRO A 474 19.86 28.66 15.18
CA PRO A 474 21.15 28.86 14.52
C PRO A 474 21.81 27.58 14.03
N SER A 475 21.53 26.44 14.68
CA SER A 475 22.21 25.16 14.50
C SER A 475 21.53 24.19 13.53
N GLY A 476 20.23 24.34 13.30
CA GLY A 476 19.46 23.45 12.42
C GLY A 476 19.92 23.52 10.96
N ASP A 477 19.90 22.38 10.29
CA ASP A 477 20.13 22.30 8.85
C ASP A 477 18.85 22.71 8.12
N LEU A 478 18.98 23.55 7.09
CA LEU A 478 17.86 24.16 6.39
C LEU A 478 17.84 23.70 4.94
N HIS A 479 16.75 23.05 4.55
CA HIS A 479 16.55 22.56 3.19
C HIS A 479 15.25 23.09 2.61
N CYS A 480 15.26 23.39 1.31
CA CYS A 480 14.08 23.80 0.56
C CYS A 480 13.56 22.62 -0.26
N MET A 481 12.25 22.45 -0.30
CA MET A 481 11.61 21.36 -1.03
C MET A 481 10.28 21.80 -1.67
N THR A 482 9.92 21.10 -2.73
CA THR A 482 8.61 21.17 -3.39
C THR A 482 8.01 19.77 -3.35
N ASN A 483 6.73 19.64 -2.99
CA ASN A 483 6.02 18.35 -2.91
C ASN A 483 6.73 17.29 -2.03
N GLY A 484 7.45 17.72 -1.00
CA GLY A 484 8.18 16.82 -0.10
C GLY A 484 9.43 16.17 -0.69
N ASP A 485 9.92 16.63 -1.85
CA ASP A 485 11.08 16.06 -2.52
C ASP A 485 12.41 16.56 -1.93
N ILE A 486 13.18 15.64 -1.33
CA ILE A 486 14.52 15.87 -0.79
C ILE A 486 15.26 14.54 -0.67
N GLN A 487 16.59 14.55 -0.86
CA GLN A 487 17.42 13.37 -0.60
C GLN A 487 17.37 12.98 0.88
N SER A 488 16.72 11.86 1.19
CA SER A 488 16.53 11.34 2.55
C SER A 488 17.81 11.16 3.36
N THR A 489 18.96 10.93 2.72
CA THR A 489 20.28 10.84 3.39
C THR A 489 20.66 12.10 4.15
N LEU A 490 20.04 13.24 3.87
CA LEU A 490 20.22 14.48 4.61
C LEU A 490 19.63 14.43 6.02
N LEU A 491 18.76 13.44 6.30
CA LEU A 491 18.05 13.27 7.57
C LEU A 491 18.77 12.31 8.54
N TYR A 492 19.64 11.42 8.01
CA TYR A 492 20.24 10.31 8.75
C TYR A 492 21.68 9.94 8.31
N GLY A 493 22.35 10.77 7.50
CA GLY A 493 23.61 10.48 6.82
C GLY A 493 24.89 10.52 7.67
N VAL A 494 25.69 9.47 7.49
CA VAL A 494 26.96 9.06 8.11
C VAL A 494 28.06 10.15 8.17
N ASN A 495 28.59 10.43 9.37
CA ASN A 495 29.90 11.09 9.64
C ASN A 495 30.12 12.58 9.32
N PHE A 496 29.12 13.45 9.53
CA PHE A 496 29.38 14.88 9.82
C PHE A 496 28.38 15.32 10.89
N ARG A 497 28.67 15.20 12.19
CA ARG A 497 29.39 16.26 12.92
C ARG A 497 29.97 15.67 14.21
N LYS A 498 31.29 15.84 14.34
CA LYS A 498 32.03 15.86 15.61
C LYS A 498 31.13 16.45 16.70
N LYS A 499 30.99 15.73 17.83
CA LYS A 499 30.83 16.29 19.19
C LYS A 499 30.41 17.77 19.19
N LEU A 500 29.19 18.08 18.77
CA LEU A 500 28.52 19.17 19.46
C LEU A 500 28.19 18.53 20.79
N ARG A 501 28.98 18.86 21.83
CA ARG A 501 28.44 18.79 23.19
C ARG A 501 27.06 19.42 23.03
N ARG A 502 26.00 18.62 23.21
CA ARG A 502 24.73 19.21 23.64
C ARG A 502 25.17 20.20 24.73
N PRO A 503 24.90 21.51 24.62
CA PRO A 503 24.85 22.26 25.86
C PRO A 503 23.92 21.39 26.70
N THR A 504 24.44 20.85 27.82
CA THR A 504 23.58 20.30 28.86
C THR A 504 22.42 21.26 28.89
N PRO A 505 21.18 20.84 28.62
CA PRO A 505 20.11 21.80 28.67
C PRO A 505 20.23 22.35 30.08
N HIS A 506 20.69 23.59 30.19
CA HIS A 506 20.33 24.40 31.30
C HIS A 506 18.84 24.59 31.05
N ILE A 507 18.08 23.53 31.40
CA ILE A 507 16.80 23.67 32.04
C ILE A 507 17.16 24.47 33.29
N ALA A 508 17.36 25.78 33.11
CA ALA A 508 16.87 26.69 34.10
C ALA A 508 15.46 26.18 34.38
N PRO A 509 15.06 25.97 35.64
CA PRO A 509 13.74 25.48 35.98
C PRO A 509 12.73 26.53 35.48
N MET A 510 12.38 26.43 34.21
CA MET A 510 11.30 27.15 33.57
C MET A 510 10.11 26.25 33.79
N THR A 511 9.48 26.49 34.92
CA THR A 511 8.11 26.09 35.20
C THR A 511 7.24 26.42 34.00
N HIS A 512 6.53 25.40 33.49
CA HIS A 512 5.57 25.40 32.36
C HIS A 512 6.20 25.25 30.96
N HIS A 513 6.20 24.01 30.45
CA HIS A 513 6.30 23.75 29.01
C HIS A 513 4.97 24.14 28.35
N ALA A 514 5.01 24.95 27.30
CA ALA A 514 3.82 25.34 26.54
C ALA A 514 3.10 24.09 25.98
N THR A 515 1.90 23.85 26.47
CA THR A 515 0.92 22.84 26.04
C THR A 515 -0.11 23.49 25.11
N HIS A 516 -0.95 22.70 24.41
CA HIS A 516 -2.06 23.27 23.61
C HIS A 516 -3.03 24.14 24.46
N GLU A 517 -3.03 23.96 25.79
CA GLU A 517 -3.81 24.79 26.72
C GLU A 517 -3.25 26.21 26.83
N ASP A 518 -1.95 26.40 26.63
CA ASP A 518 -1.28 27.71 26.69
C ASP A 518 -1.54 28.56 25.42
N ASP A 519 -1.89 27.94 24.29
CA ASP A 519 -2.31 28.60 23.04
C ASP A 519 -3.86 28.70 22.90
N HIS A 520 -4.62 28.30 23.93
CA HIS A 520 -6.10 28.29 23.99
C HIS A 520 -6.80 27.51 22.85
N ILE A 521 -6.15 26.47 22.29
CA ILE A 521 -6.71 25.68 21.19
C ILE A 521 -7.52 24.50 21.75
N HIS A 522 -8.79 24.41 21.38
CA HIS A 522 -9.71 23.35 21.81
C HIS A 522 -10.33 22.64 20.61
N SER A 523 -10.79 21.41 20.81
CA SER A 523 -11.63 20.68 19.85
C SER A 523 -13.08 20.66 20.31
N ALA A 524 -14.02 20.92 19.40
CA ALA A 524 -15.45 20.85 19.67
C ALA A 524 -16.16 19.96 18.64
N LEU A 525 -17.00 19.05 19.13
CA LEU A 525 -17.80 18.13 18.33
C LEU A 525 -19.24 18.65 18.22
N ILE A 526 -19.78 18.63 17.00
CA ILE A 526 -21.17 18.89 16.68
C ILE A 526 -21.76 17.61 16.10
N SER A 527 -22.77 17.05 16.75
CA SER A 527 -23.56 15.95 16.18
C SER A 527 -24.60 16.48 15.19
N LEU A 528 -24.75 15.82 14.05
CA LEU A 528 -25.67 16.17 12.98
C LEU A 528 -26.63 15.00 12.73
N ASP A 529 -27.66 14.90 13.54
CA ASP A 529 -28.57 13.75 13.51
C ASP A 529 -29.56 13.78 12.33
N THR A 530 -29.68 14.93 11.66
CA THR A 530 -30.60 15.16 10.54
C THR A 530 -29.86 15.72 9.32
N PRO A 531 -30.32 15.46 8.09
CA PRO A 531 -29.80 16.14 6.91
C PRO A 531 -29.92 17.67 7.04
N ILE A 532 -28.96 18.41 6.49
CA ILE A 532 -28.88 19.88 6.59
C ILE A 532 -28.86 20.58 5.22
N ASP A 533 -29.13 21.89 5.19
CA ASP A 533 -29.08 22.69 3.97
C ASP A 533 -27.64 23.01 3.56
N ARG A 534 -27.26 22.63 2.33
CA ARG A 534 -25.91 22.84 1.79
C ARG A 534 -25.51 24.31 1.74
N GLY A 535 -26.40 25.16 1.24
CA GLY A 535 -26.12 26.58 1.10
C GLY A 535 -25.87 27.28 2.45
N ARG A 536 -26.61 26.90 3.50
CA ARG A 536 -26.37 27.39 4.88
C ARG A 536 -25.04 26.89 5.42
N PHE A 537 -24.73 25.62 5.22
CA PHE A 537 -23.47 25.03 5.65
C PHE A 537 -22.26 25.73 5.00
N GLU A 538 -22.24 25.88 3.68
CA GLU A 538 -21.13 26.53 2.96
C GLU A 538 -20.94 28.00 3.36
N ARG A 539 -22.04 28.73 3.62
CA ARG A 539 -21.98 30.10 4.15
C ARG A 539 -21.38 30.14 5.56
N CYS A 540 -21.74 29.19 6.43
CA CYS A 540 -21.13 29.07 7.76
C CYS A 540 -19.65 28.75 7.68
N VAL A 541 -19.24 27.83 6.79
CA VAL A 541 -17.84 27.46 6.58
C VAL A 541 -17.02 28.63 6.08
N THR A 542 -17.55 29.40 5.12
CA THR A 542 -16.89 30.60 4.58
C THR A 542 -16.78 31.72 5.62
N ALA A 543 -17.70 31.77 6.59
CA ALA A 543 -17.72 32.73 7.68
C ALA A 543 -17.05 32.22 8.97
N LEU A 544 -16.37 31.07 8.93
CA LEU A 544 -15.61 30.59 10.10
C LEU A 544 -14.52 31.61 10.43
N PRO A 545 -14.36 31.98 11.72
CA PRO A 545 -13.31 32.91 12.10
C PRO A 545 -11.94 32.26 11.92
N ASP A 546 -10.91 33.08 11.66
CA ASP A 546 -9.51 32.63 11.49
C ASP A 546 -8.95 31.87 12.71
N GLN A 547 -9.62 32.01 13.85
CA GLN A 547 -9.39 31.26 15.08
C GLN A 547 -9.65 29.75 14.93
N ILE A 548 -10.47 29.33 13.95
CA ILE A 548 -10.70 27.92 13.61
C ILE A 548 -9.66 27.47 12.61
N LEU A 549 -8.75 26.63 13.10
CA LEU A 549 -7.56 26.16 12.39
C LEU A 549 -7.80 24.92 11.54
N ARG A 550 -8.81 24.11 11.91
CA ARG A 550 -9.23 22.93 11.14
C ARG A 550 -10.70 22.63 11.42
N ALA A 551 -11.42 22.16 10.41
CA ALA A 551 -12.70 21.53 10.63
C ALA A 551 -12.82 20.28 9.77
N LYS A 552 -13.41 19.21 10.30
CA LYS A 552 -13.60 17.95 9.59
C LYS A 552 -14.90 17.31 10.01
N GLY A 553 -15.59 16.64 9.12
CA GLY A 553 -16.85 15.99 9.49
C GLY A 553 -17.43 15.12 8.40
N VAL A 554 -18.46 14.36 8.77
CA VAL A 554 -19.35 13.68 7.83
C VAL A 554 -20.68 14.41 7.87
N VAL A 555 -21.11 14.93 6.73
CA VAL A 555 -22.27 15.82 6.62
C VAL A 555 -23.26 15.22 5.64
N ARG A 556 -24.52 15.10 6.04
CA ARG A 556 -25.61 14.69 5.14
C ARG A 556 -26.38 15.93 4.70
N PHE A 557 -26.49 16.15 3.39
CA PHE A 557 -27.25 17.27 2.83
C PHE A 557 -28.64 16.85 2.35
N HIS A 558 -29.59 17.77 2.31
CA HIS A 558 -30.94 17.52 1.74
C HIS A 558 -30.91 17.20 0.24
N ASP A 559 -29.89 17.67 -0.48
CA ASP A 559 -29.75 17.54 -1.93
C ASP A 559 -28.86 16.36 -2.37
N ALA A 560 -28.32 15.59 -1.42
CA ALA A 560 -27.44 14.45 -1.67
C ALA A 560 -28.05 13.14 -1.16
N GLN A 561 -27.93 12.06 -1.94
CA GLN A 561 -28.40 10.73 -1.53
C GLN A 561 -27.47 10.08 -0.50
N GLU A 562 -26.19 10.43 -0.51
CA GLU A 562 -25.15 9.89 0.36
C GLU A 562 -24.51 10.99 1.22
N PRO A 563 -24.00 10.67 2.43
CA PRO A 563 -23.21 11.62 3.22
C PRO A 563 -21.92 12.03 2.50
N GLU A 564 -21.45 13.24 2.77
CA GLU A 564 -20.20 13.78 2.24
C GLU A 564 -19.18 14.01 3.36
N ILE A 565 -17.91 13.74 3.07
CA ILE A 565 -16.77 14.03 3.93
C ILE A 565 -16.36 15.48 3.70
N PHE A 566 -16.47 16.27 4.76
CA PHE A 566 -16.07 17.68 4.79
C PHE A 566 -14.69 17.84 5.41
N GLN A 567 -13.85 18.65 4.77
CA GLN A 567 -12.56 19.07 5.30
C GLN A 567 -12.35 20.57 5.07
N TYR A 568 -11.87 21.27 6.10
CA TYR A 568 -11.59 22.70 6.08
C TYR A 568 -10.28 23.02 6.81
N VAL A 569 -9.56 23.96 6.22
CA VAL A 569 -8.46 24.72 6.81
C VAL A 569 -8.65 26.20 6.41
N PRO A 570 -8.08 27.18 7.14
CA PRO A 570 -8.17 28.57 6.76
C PRO A 570 -7.85 28.81 5.27
N GLY A 571 -8.80 29.39 4.53
CA GLY A 571 -8.69 29.69 3.11
C GLY A 571 -9.03 28.56 2.13
N SER A 572 -9.39 27.34 2.58
CA SER A 572 -9.78 26.25 1.68
C SER A 572 -10.69 25.21 2.35
N HIS A 573 -11.68 24.70 1.61
CA HIS A 573 -12.48 23.54 2.02
C HIS A 573 -12.80 22.61 0.85
N THR A 574 -13.08 21.35 1.17
CA THR A 574 -13.46 20.31 0.20
C THR A 574 -14.60 19.45 0.76
N LEU A 575 -15.49 19.01 -0.13
CA LEU A 575 -16.56 18.05 0.11
C LEU A 575 -16.41 16.89 -0.88
N ILE A 576 -16.43 15.65 -0.38
CA ILE A 576 -16.24 14.44 -1.19
C ILE A 576 -17.31 13.41 -0.78
N PRO A 577 -18.00 12.73 -1.72
CA PRO A 577 -18.94 11.64 -1.37
C PRO A 577 -18.28 10.57 -0.50
N ALA A 578 -19.00 10.03 0.50
CA ALA A 578 -18.46 8.99 1.36
C ALA A 578 -18.69 7.59 0.77
N ASP A 579 -17.62 6.81 0.57
CA ASP A 579 -17.65 5.48 -0.07
C ASP A 579 -18.38 4.37 0.74
N GLN A 580 -18.88 4.67 1.95
CA GLN A 580 -19.59 3.72 2.82
C GLN A 580 -20.78 4.40 3.53
N PRO A 581 -21.87 3.67 3.85
CA PRO A 581 -23.01 4.22 4.57
C PRO A 581 -22.62 4.53 6.03
N HIS A 582 -22.18 5.77 6.29
CA HIS A 582 -22.00 6.28 7.63
C HIS A 582 -23.36 6.52 8.30
N THR A 583 -23.62 5.84 9.41
CA THR A 583 -24.84 6.04 10.21
C THR A 583 -24.82 7.35 11.00
N ASP A 584 -23.64 7.82 11.41
CA ASP A 584 -23.48 8.98 12.29
C ASP A 584 -22.81 10.14 11.53
N CYS A 585 -23.49 11.28 11.45
CA CYS A 585 -22.97 12.52 10.85
C CYS A 585 -22.54 13.48 11.97
N PHE A 586 -21.40 14.13 11.79
CA PHE A 586 -20.80 15.00 12.79
C PHE A 586 -19.84 16.01 12.17
N LEU A 587 -19.54 17.08 12.90
CA LEU A 587 -18.52 18.08 12.56
C LEU A 587 -17.60 18.31 13.76
N VAL A 588 -16.29 18.17 13.57
CA VAL A 588 -15.25 18.52 14.54
C VAL A 588 -14.62 19.84 14.11
N LEU A 589 -14.60 20.81 15.02
CA LEU A 589 -13.91 22.10 14.87
C LEU A 589 -12.70 22.10 15.80
N ILE A 590 -11.55 22.55 15.30
CA ILE A 590 -10.30 22.67 16.05
C ILE A 590 -9.80 24.10 15.89
N GLY A 591 -9.60 24.78 17.01
CA GLY A 591 -9.16 26.17 16.99
C GLY A 591 -9.31 26.86 18.35
N GLN A 592 -8.96 28.14 18.38
CA GLN A 592 -9.23 28.99 19.54
C GLN A 592 -10.73 29.23 19.66
N ASN A 593 -11.29 29.10 20.88
CA ASN A 593 -12.74 29.20 21.14
C ASN A 593 -13.62 28.22 20.35
N ALA A 594 -13.09 27.07 19.91
CA ALA A 594 -13.81 26.10 19.09
C ALA A 594 -15.18 25.71 19.67
N THR A 595 -15.31 25.62 20.99
CA THR A 595 -16.57 25.28 21.69
C THR A 595 -17.69 26.31 21.45
N ASP A 596 -17.37 27.60 21.47
CA ASP A 596 -18.38 28.64 21.29
C ASP A 596 -18.71 28.86 19.82
N VAL A 597 -17.70 28.74 18.94
CA VAL A 597 -17.92 28.70 17.49
C VAL A 597 -18.79 27.49 17.12
N ALA A 598 -18.55 26.32 17.72
CA ALA A 598 -19.34 25.13 17.47
C ALA A 598 -20.82 25.31 17.82
N LYS A 599 -21.14 25.96 18.95
CA LYS A 599 -22.54 26.28 19.31
C LYS A 599 -23.20 27.20 18.29
N HIS A 600 -22.47 28.21 17.79
CA HIS A 600 -22.99 29.13 16.78
C HIS A 600 -23.24 28.42 15.44
N VAL A 601 -22.27 27.61 15.01
CA VAL A 601 -22.34 26.78 13.81
C VAL A 601 -23.52 25.79 13.91
N GLN A 602 -23.64 25.06 15.03
CA GLN A 602 -24.74 24.13 15.27
C GLN A 602 -26.12 24.83 15.20
N THR A 603 -26.26 26.00 15.80
CA THR A 603 -27.53 26.76 15.79
C THR A 603 -27.89 27.26 14.39
N THR A 604 -26.90 27.59 13.56
CA THR A 604 -27.11 28.20 12.25
C THR A 604 -27.42 27.17 11.16
N ILE A 605 -26.88 25.96 11.28
CA ILE A 605 -27.05 24.92 10.27
C ILE A 605 -28.21 23.95 10.60
N ILE A 606 -28.63 23.84 11.87
CA ILE A 606 -29.76 22.98 12.30
C ILE A 606 -31.12 23.73 12.28
N ARG A 607 -31.13 25.06 12.33
CA ARG A 607 -32.32 25.86 11.98
C ARG A 607 -32.53 25.87 10.47
#